data_AF-A0A538SEG3-F1
#
_entry.id   AF-A0A538SEG3-F1
#
_cell.length_a   1.000
_cell.length_b   1.000
_cell.length_c   1.000
_cell.angle_alpha   90.00
_cell.angle_beta   90.00
_cell.angle_gamma   90.00
#
_symmetry.space_group_name_H-M   'P 1'
#
loop_
_entity.id
_entity.type
_entity.pdbx_description
1 polymer ?
#
loop_
_entity_poly.entity_id
_entity_poly.type
_entity_poly.pdbx_seq_one_letter_code
_entity_poly.pdbx_strand_id
1 'polypeptide(L)'
;MHVLHVVGARPNFMKAAPVVAALRDHGVRQTIVHTGQHYDAFMSDVFYQQLGIPEPDVNLAVGSGSHAAQTAEIMTRFETVVLERKPDLVLVYGDVNSTVAATLVCAKLNVRIGHV
;
A
#
# COMPACT_ATOMS: atom_id res chain seq x y z
N MET A 1 6.00 -9.33 -14.19
CA MET A 1 5.01 -8.37 -13.67
C MET A 1 5.34 -8.06 -12.22
N HIS A 2 5.41 -6.79 -11.86
CA HIS A 2 5.67 -6.30 -10.51
C HIS A 2 4.44 -5.54 -9.99
N VAL A 3 3.82 -6.05 -8.92
CA VAL A 3 2.62 -5.47 -8.31
C VAL A 3 2.97 -4.83 -6.98
N LEU A 4 2.59 -3.57 -6.81
CA LEU A 4 2.69 -2.87 -5.53
C LEU A 4 1.32 -2.84 -4.84
N HIS A 5 1.25 -3.23 -3.57
CA HIS A 5 0.03 -3.18 -2.76
C HIS A 5 0.13 -2.02 -1.77
N VAL A 6 -0.74 -1.02 -1.89
CA VAL A 6 -0.73 0.13 -0.97
C VAL A 6 -1.80 -0.04 0.09
N VAL A 7 -1.36 -0.08 1.34
CA VAL A 7 -2.20 -0.33 2.52
C VAL A 7 -1.94 0.74 3.56
N GLY A 8 -2.99 1.31 4.15
CA GLY A 8 -2.86 2.37 5.16
C GLY A 8 -3.55 2.10 6.48
N ALA A 9 -4.58 1.26 6.47
CA ALA A 9 -5.40 0.96 7.63
C ALA A 9 -5.74 -0.54 7.71
N ARG A 10 -6.14 -0.98 8.90
CA ARG A 10 -6.55 -2.37 9.18
C ARG A 10 -7.49 -2.96 8.10
N PRO A 11 -8.57 -2.29 7.65
CA PRO A 11 -9.45 -2.84 6.62
C PRO A 11 -8.75 -3.08 5.27
N ASN A 12 -7.67 -2.37 4.97
CA ASN A 12 -6.90 -2.60 3.75
C ASN A 12 -6.17 -3.93 3.79
N PHE A 13 -5.57 -4.32 4.93
CA PHE A 13 -4.88 -5.61 5.08
C PHE A 13 -5.83 -6.78 4.88
N MET A 14 -7.03 -6.72 5.47
CA MET A 14 -8.06 -7.75 5.32
C MET A 14 -8.42 -7.98 3.85
N LYS A 15 -8.45 -6.92 3.04
CA LYS A 15 -8.74 -6.98 1.59
C LYS A 15 -7.52 -7.39 0.76
N ALA A 16 -6.32 -6.92 1.16
CA ALA A 16 -5.08 -7.24 0.47
C ALA A 16 -4.68 -8.71 0.65
N ALA A 17 -4.93 -9.30 1.81
CA ALA A 17 -4.54 -10.69 2.13
C ALA A 17 -4.89 -11.72 1.05
N PRO A 18 -6.17 -11.88 0.65
CA PRO A 18 -6.54 -12.86 -0.35
C PRO A 18 -5.92 -12.57 -1.72
N VAL A 19 -5.73 -11.29 -2.07
CA VAL A 19 -5.11 -10.89 -3.34
C VAL A 19 -3.63 -11.23 -3.35
N VAL A 20 -2.91 -10.91 -2.26
CA VAL A 20 -1.49 -11.21 -2.11
C VAL A 20 -1.22 -12.70 -2.17
N ALA A 21 -2.04 -13.49 -1.46
CA ALA A 21 -1.96 -14.94 -1.48
C ALA A 21 -2.18 -15.50 -2.90
N ALA A 22 -3.24 -15.08 -3.59
CA ALA A 22 -3.54 -15.55 -4.94
C ALA A 22 -2.43 -15.20 -5.93
N LEU A 23 -1.88 -13.97 -5.89
CA LEU A 23 -0.79 -13.55 -6.78
C LEU A 23 0.53 -14.27 -6.46
N ARG A 24 0.77 -14.63 -5.19
CA ARG A 24 1.93 -15.41 -4.78
C ARG A 24 1.90 -16.81 -5.40
N ASP A 25 0.73 -17.45 -5.43
CA ASP A 25 0.55 -18.78 -6.04
C ASP A 25 0.81 -18.76 -7.56
N HIS A 26 0.70 -17.58 -8.20
CA HIS A 26 1.03 -17.36 -9.61
C HIS A 26 2.48 -16.89 -9.84
N GLY A 27 3.32 -16.85 -8.80
CA GLY A 27 4.72 -16.41 -8.92
C GLY A 27 4.90 -14.94 -9.28
N VAL A 28 3.90 -14.09 -9.01
CA VAL A 28 3.98 -12.65 -9.30
C VAL A 28 4.88 -11.97 -8.26
N ARG A 29 5.81 -11.13 -8.74
CA ARG A 29 6.64 -10.29 -7.87
C ARG A 29 5.75 -9.23 -7.22
N GLN A 30 5.78 -9.16 -5.90
CA GLN A 30 4.93 -8.28 -5.11
C GLN A 30 5.76 -7.40 -4.18
N THR A 31 5.25 -6.22 -3.85
CA THR A 31 5.79 -5.32 -2.83
C THR A 31 4.64 -4.72 -2.04
N ILE A 32 4.68 -4.83 -0.72
CA ILE A 32 3.69 -4.26 0.18
C ILE A 32 4.21 -2.93 0.71
N VAL A 33 3.43 -1.87 0.47
CA VAL A 33 3.72 -0.51 0.92
C VAL A 33 2.72 -0.12 1.99
N HIS A 34 3.18 -0.01 3.23
CA HIS A 34 2.42 0.50 4.35
C HIS A 34 2.58 2.01 4.45
N THR A 35 1.50 2.79 4.44
CA THR A 35 1.62 4.26 4.45
C THR A 35 1.90 4.86 5.83
N GLY A 36 1.56 4.15 6.91
CA GLY A 36 1.88 4.55 8.28
C GLY A 36 0.78 5.36 8.97
N GLN A 37 -0.45 5.34 8.46
CA GLN A 37 -1.57 6.16 8.97
C GLN A 37 -2.20 5.64 10.27
N HIS A 38 -1.87 4.43 10.70
CA HIS A 38 -2.30 3.86 11.97
C HIS A 38 -1.08 3.29 12.70
N TYR A 39 -0.67 3.96 13.78
CA TYR A 39 0.45 3.54 14.60
C TYR A 39 -0.09 2.88 15.87
N ASP A 40 -0.28 1.57 15.79
CA ASP A 40 -0.19 0.72 16.97
C ASP A 40 0.57 -0.53 16.55
N ALA A 41 1.89 -0.50 16.75
CA ALA A 41 2.81 -1.52 16.24
C ALA A 41 2.42 -2.93 16.73
N PHE A 42 1.92 -3.03 17.96
CA PHE A 42 1.39 -4.28 18.52
C PHE A 42 0.18 -4.82 17.76
N MET A 43 -0.63 -3.94 17.16
CA MET A 43 -1.83 -4.34 16.44
C MET A 43 -1.49 -4.84 15.03
N SER A 44 -0.53 -4.21 14.35
CA SER A 44 -0.13 -4.56 12.99
C SER A 44 0.53 -5.94 12.89
N ASP A 45 1.41 -6.28 13.84
CA ASP A 45 2.19 -7.54 13.79
C ASP A 45 1.30 -8.77 13.95
N VAL A 46 0.30 -8.69 14.82
CA VAL A 46 -0.70 -9.76 15.01
C VAL A 46 -1.50 -9.98 13.73
N PHE A 47 -1.84 -8.92 12.98
CA PHE A 47 -2.59 -9.08 11.74
C PHE A 47 -1.78 -9.70 10.61
N TYR A 48 -0.48 -9.39 10.47
CA TYR A 48 0.36 -10.03 9.47
C TYR A 48 0.40 -11.55 9.68
N GLN A 49 0.61 -11.97 10.93
CA GLN A 49 0.64 -13.38 11.30
C GLN A 49 -0.73 -14.05 11.08
N GLN A 50 -1.82 -13.43 11.51
CA GLN A 50 -3.16 -14.01 11.39
C GLN A 50 -3.66 -14.08 9.94
N LEU A 51 -3.28 -13.13 9.09
CA LEU A 51 -3.72 -13.07 7.70
C LEU A 51 -2.77 -13.78 6.73
N GLY A 52 -1.62 -14.28 7.21
CA GLY A 52 -0.60 -14.91 6.38
C GLY A 52 0.00 -13.95 5.32
N ILE A 53 -0.01 -12.65 5.62
CA ILE A 53 0.59 -11.60 4.78
C ILE A 53 2.00 -11.35 5.32
N PRO A 54 3.03 -11.23 4.46
CA PRO A 54 4.35 -10.81 4.91
C PRO A 54 4.32 -9.39 5.49
N GLU A 55 5.34 -9.07 6.29
CA GLU A 55 5.56 -7.69 6.72
C GLU A 55 5.72 -6.76 5.52
N PRO A 56 5.39 -5.46 5.66
CA PRO A 56 5.56 -4.50 4.59
C PRO A 56 7.02 -4.36 4.15
N ASP A 57 7.29 -4.49 2.86
CA ASP A 57 8.60 -4.23 2.27
C ASP A 57 9.01 -2.75 2.40
N VAL A 58 8.03 -1.85 2.45
CA VAL A 58 8.22 -0.42 2.62
C VAL A 58 7.20 0.12 3.61
N ASN A 59 7.68 0.89 4.59
CA ASN A 59 6.82 1.69 5.46
C ASN A 59 7.11 3.18 5.22
N LEU A 60 6.12 3.93 4.74
CA LEU A 60 6.26 5.36 4.46
C LEU A 60 6.29 6.20 5.74
N ALA A 61 5.91 5.67 6.90
CA ALA A 61 5.97 6.35 8.20
C ALA A 61 5.33 7.76 8.22
N VAL A 62 4.18 7.94 7.55
CA VAL A 62 3.49 9.25 7.44
C VAL A 62 2.88 9.70 8.76
N GLY A 63 2.40 8.77 9.59
CA GLY A 63 1.78 9.08 10.89
C GLY A 63 0.41 9.73 10.78
N SER A 64 -0.05 10.33 11.89
CA SER A 64 -1.34 11.02 12.01
C SER A 64 -1.26 12.48 11.55
N GLY A 65 -2.37 13.03 11.07
CA GLY A 65 -2.49 14.44 10.70
C GLY A 65 -3.86 14.75 10.12
N SER A 66 -4.05 15.96 9.61
CA SER A 66 -5.25 16.27 8.81
C SER A 66 -5.25 15.45 7.52
N HIS A 67 -6.44 15.19 6.95
CA HIS A 67 -6.57 14.45 5.70
C HIS A 67 -5.70 15.04 4.58
N ALA A 68 -5.66 16.36 4.45
CA ALA A 68 -4.82 17.04 3.47
C ALA A 68 -3.32 16.81 3.71
N ALA A 69 -2.85 16.99 4.95
CA ALA A 69 -1.44 16.82 5.29
C ALA A 69 -0.97 15.38 5.07
N GLN A 70 -1.76 14.40 5.53
CA GLN A 70 -1.43 12.99 5.32
C GLN A 70 -1.43 12.61 3.84
N THR A 71 -2.42 13.08 3.07
CA THR A 71 -2.51 12.79 1.63
C THR A 71 -1.28 13.34 0.90
N ALA A 72 -0.90 14.60 1.17
CA ALA A 72 0.29 15.22 0.58
C ALA A 72 1.57 14.46 0.94
N GLU A 73 1.75 14.08 2.20
CA GLU A 73 2.93 13.36 2.65
C GLU A 73 3.03 11.95 2.03
N ILE A 74 1.90 11.24 1.92
CA ILE A 74 1.86 9.94 1.22
C ILE A 74 2.27 10.13 -0.23
N MET A 75 1.74 11.14 -0.93
CA MET A 75 2.10 11.37 -2.33
C MET A 75 3.60 11.59 -2.50
N THR A 76 4.20 12.48 -1.71
CA THR A 76 5.63 12.80 -1.78
C THR A 76 6.50 11.57 -1.53
N ARG A 77 6.21 10.78 -0.48
CA ARG A 77 7.02 9.60 -0.15
C ARG A 77 6.77 8.42 -1.09
N PHE A 78 5.52 8.21 -1.49
CA PHE A 78 5.15 7.11 -2.37
C PHE A 78 5.69 7.29 -3.79
N GLU A 79 5.77 8.52 -4.29
CA GLU A 79 6.37 8.81 -5.59
C GLU A 79 7.80 8.28 -5.70
N THR A 80 8.62 8.49 -4.66
CA THR A 80 9.99 7.96 -4.61
C THR A 80 10.01 6.43 -4.75
N VAL A 81 9.09 5.74 -4.07
CA VAL A 81 8.96 4.27 -4.15
C VAL A 81 8.59 3.83 -5.56
N VAL A 82 7.63 4.49 -6.21
CA VAL A 82 7.20 4.15 -7.58
C VAL A 82 8.36 4.35 -8.56
N LEU A 83 9.12 5.44 -8.44
CA LEU A 83 10.26 5.72 -9.31
C LEU A 83 11.41 4.73 -9.14
N GLU A 84 11.67 4.28 -7.91
CA GLU A 84 12.70 3.28 -7.59
C GLU A 84 12.28 1.87 -8.02
N ARG A 85 11.06 1.45 -7.63
CA ARG A 85 10.56 0.08 -7.79
C ARG A 85 9.98 -0.21 -9.18
N LYS A 86 9.58 0.83 -9.92
CA LYS A 86 9.00 0.78 -11.27
C LYS A 86 7.94 -0.33 -11.44
N PRO A 87 6.83 -0.30 -10.68
CA PRO A 87 5.79 -1.32 -10.79
C PRO A 87 5.07 -1.31 -12.14
N ASP A 88 4.57 -2.47 -12.53
CA ASP A 88 3.68 -2.63 -13.69
C ASP A 88 2.21 -2.31 -13.35
N LEU A 89 1.85 -2.47 -12.08
CA LEU A 89 0.51 -2.28 -11.51
C LEU A 89 0.62 -1.89 -10.04
N VAL A 90 -0.17 -0.90 -9.63
CA VAL A 90 -0.39 -0.56 -8.22
C VAL A 90 -1.82 -0.92 -7.83
N LEU A 91 -1.98 -1.67 -6.75
CA LEU A 91 -3.26 -2.01 -6.16
C LEU A 91 -3.51 -1.15 -4.92
N VAL A 92 -4.68 -0.51 -4.91
CA VAL A 92 -5.19 0.29 -3.79
C VAL A 92 -6.49 -0.31 -3.27
N TYR A 93 -6.78 -0.13 -1.98
CA TYR A 93 -7.88 -0.82 -1.31
C TYR A 93 -8.80 0.17 -0.59
N GLY A 94 -10.10 0.13 -0.90
CA GLY A 94 -11.10 1.01 -0.29
C GLY A 94 -10.87 2.48 -0.61
N ASP A 95 -11.17 3.35 0.34
CA ASP A 95 -11.44 4.78 0.14
C ASP A 95 -10.70 5.69 1.14
N VAL A 96 -9.61 5.20 1.72
CA VAL A 96 -8.80 5.97 2.68
C VAL A 96 -7.86 6.96 1.98
N ASN A 97 -7.28 7.87 2.75
CA ASN A 97 -6.27 8.85 2.28
C ASN A 97 -5.15 8.18 1.45
N SER A 98 -4.65 7.00 1.86
CA SER A 98 -3.68 6.22 1.07
C SER A 98 -4.15 5.89 -0.34
N THR A 99 -5.43 5.54 -0.50
CA THR A 99 -6.00 5.17 -1.81
C THR A 99 -5.90 6.35 -2.76
N VAL A 100 -6.48 7.50 -2.39
CA VAL A 100 -6.48 8.68 -3.26
C VAL A 100 -5.07 9.20 -3.52
N ALA A 101 -4.20 9.22 -2.50
CA ALA A 101 -2.81 9.65 -2.64
C ALA A 101 -2.02 8.79 -3.63
N ALA A 102 -2.05 7.46 -3.46
CA ALA A 102 -1.33 6.54 -4.34
C ALA A 102 -1.89 6.55 -5.76
N THR A 103 -3.21 6.60 -5.91
CA THR A 103 -3.88 6.73 -7.22
C THR A 103 -3.45 8.01 -7.94
N LEU A 104 -3.36 9.15 -7.26
CA LEU A 104 -2.92 10.40 -7.88
C LEU A 104 -1.47 10.31 -8.36
N VAL A 105 -0.55 9.78 -7.55
CA VAL A 105 0.86 9.57 -7.96
C VAL A 105 0.93 8.68 -9.20
N CYS A 106 0.23 7.54 -9.20
CA CYS A 106 0.24 6.61 -10.32
C CYS A 106 -0.34 7.24 -11.59
N ALA A 107 -1.41 8.03 -11.47
CA ALA A 107 -2.00 8.75 -12.60
C ALA A 107 -1.02 9.78 -13.21
N LYS A 108 -0.20 10.46 -12.39
CA LYS A 108 0.81 11.41 -12.89
C LYS A 108 2.01 10.72 -13.53
N LEU A 109 2.39 9.54 -13.03
CA LEU A 109 3.50 8.74 -13.55
C LEU A 109 3.11 7.75 -14.65
N ASN A 110 1.84 7.75 -15.10
CA ASN A 110 1.30 6.80 -16.08
C ASN A 110 1.49 5.32 -15.67
N VAL A 111 1.33 5.02 -14.38
CA VAL A 111 1.36 3.65 -13.85
C VAL A 111 -0.07 3.11 -13.76
N ARG A 112 -0.28 1.86 -14.19
CA ARG A 112 -1.60 1.21 -14.13
C ARG A 112 -2.04 1.03 -12.68
N ILE A 113 -3.34 1.21 -12.44
CA ILE A 113 -3.95 1.09 -11.12
C ILE A 113 -5.06 0.04 -11.16
N GLY A 114 -5.13 -0.80 -10.14
CA GLY A 114 -6.32 -1.58 -9.79
C GLY A 114 -6.90 -1.08 -8.48
N HIS A 115 -8.21 -0.84 -8.45
CA HIS A 115 -8.93 -0.38 -7.25
C HIS A 115 -9.84 -1.50 -6.74
N VAL A 116 -9.64 -1.90 -5.49
CA VAL A 116 -10.31 -3.03 -4.82
C VAL A 116 -11.15 -2.57 -3.63
#